data_AF-B6XGT0-F1
#
_entry.id   AF-B6XGT0-F1
#
_cell.length_a   1.000
_cell.length_b   1.000
_cell.length_c   1.000
_cell.angle_alpha   90.00
_cell.angle_beta   90.00
_cell.angle_gamma   90.00
#
_symmetry.space_group_name_H-M   'P 1'
#
loop_
_entity.id
_entity.type
_entity.pdbx_description
1 polymer ?
#
loop_
_entity_poly.entity_id
_entity_poly.type
_entity_poly.pdbx_seq_one_letter_code
_entity_poly.pdbx_strand_id
1 'polypeptide(L)'
;MHVGTGELTVSEPVEAMVYYVNFNTNRRFWILKISAHGDEDHFKFQAKPTKKQIRKFKKQFIREAKEGSKCLVEMIRAMQGG
;
A
#
# COMPACT_ATOMS: atom_id res chain seq x y z
N MET A 1 3.90 -10.84 -38.24
CA MET A 1 3.61 -9.40 -38.05
C MET A 1 3.09 -9.23 -36.64
N HIS A 2 3.56 -8.19 -35.94
CA HIS A 2 3.56 -8.02 -34.48
C HIS A 2 2.30 -8.49 -33.73
N VAL A 3 2.49 -9.42 -32.78
CA VAL A 3 1.53 -9.71 -31.72
C VAL A 3 1.66 -8.56 -30.71
N GLY A 4 0.69 -7.68 -30.68
CA GLY A 4 0.61 -6.64 -29.66
C GLY A 4 0.35 -7.29 -28.31
N THR A 5 1.39 -7.49 -27.51
CA THR A 5 1.27 -7.78 -26.09
C THR A 5 0.69 -6.54 -25.43
N GLY A 6 -0.64 -6.43 -25.47
CA GLY A 6 -1.38 -5.48 -24.66
C GLY A 6 -1.15 -5.88 -23.21
N GLU A 7 -0.13 -5.30 -22.60
CA GLU A 7 0.11 -5.37 -21.16
C GLU A 7 -1.16 -4.83 -20.49
N LEU A 8 -2.02 -5.75 -20.05
CA LEU A 8 -3.20 -5.43 -19.26
C LEU A 8 -2.65 -4.85 -17.96
N THR A 9 -2.53 -3.53 -17.88
CA THR A 9 -2.19 -2.84 -16.63
C THR A 9 -3.43 -2.95 -15.74
N VAL A 10 -3.64 -4.12 -15.16
CA VAL A 10 -4.58 -4.32 -14.06
C VAL A 10 -4.04 -3.51 -12.91
N SER A 11 -4.47 -2.25 -12.79
CA SER A 11 -4.25 -1.51 -11.56
C SER A 11 -5.09 -2.19 -10.49
N GLU A 12 -4.47 -3.04 -9.68
CA GLU A 12 -5.18 -3.64 -8.58
C GLU A 12 -5.79 -2.54 -7.70
N PRO A 13 -7.03 -2.75 -7.21
CA PRO A 13 -7.72 -1.76 -6.43
C PRO A 13 -6.95 -1.51 -5.13
N VAL A 14 -6.63 -0.24 -4.87
CA VAL A 14 -6.08 0.18 -3.58
C VAL A 14 -7.24 0.51 -2.65
N GLU A 15 -7.47 -0.35 -1.67
CA GLU A 15 -8.50 -0.18 -0.66
C GLU A 15 -7.98 0.69 0.49
N ALA A 16 -8.87 1.50 1.06
CA ALA A 16 -8.55 2.33 2.23
C ALA A 16 -9.75 2.36 3.17
N MET A 17 -9.56 1.90 4.40
CA MET A 17 -10.59 1.86 5.44
C MET A 17 -10.16 2.73 6.62
N VAL A 18 -11.11 3.46 7.18
CA VAL A 18 -10.89 4.28 8.38
C VAL A 18 -11.81 3.80 9.49
N TYR A 19 -11.24 3.39 10.61
CA TYR A 19 -12.00 2.92 11.76
C TYR A 19 -11.48 3.53 13.06
N TYR A 20 -12.37 3.60 14.04
CA TYR A 20 -12.08 4.14 15.36
C TYR A 20 -11.84 3.00 16.33
N VAL A 21 -10.74 3.07 17.09
CA VAL A 21 -10.35 2.05 18.06
C VAL A 21 -10.50 2.61 19.47
N ASN A 22 -11.29 1.91 20.27
CA ASN A 22 -11.50 2.20 21.69
C ASN A 22 -11.33 0.92 22.50
N PHE A 23 -10.21 0.80 23.22
CA PHE A 23 -9.90 -0.37 24.06
C PHE A 23 -10.48 -0.28 25.47
N ASN A 24 -11.50 0.56 25.70
CA ASN A 24 -12.00 0.84 27.05
C ASN A 24 -10.90 1.37 28.01
N THR A 25 -9.89 2.02 27.43
CA THR A 25 -8.82 2.73 28.14
C THR A 25 -8.87 4.21 27.77
N ASN A 26 -8.04 5.04 28.42
CA ASN A 26 -7.85 6.44 28.02
C ASN A 26 -7.16 6.61 26.66
N ARG A 27 -6.72 5.51 26.02
CA ARG A 27 -6.09 5.54 24.68
C ARG A 27 -7.15 5.35 23.61
N ARG A 28 -7.39 6.41 22.85
CA ARG A 28 -8.33 6.46 21.73
C ARG A 28 -7.59 6.92 20.49
N PHE A 29 -7.78 6.22 19.38
CA PHE A 29 -7.14 6.60 18.13
C PHE A 29 -7.95 6.14 16.93
N TRP A 30 -7.70 6.80 15.81
CA TRP A 30 -8.21 6.43 14.50
C TRP A 30 -7.13 5.64 13.77
N ILE A 31 -7.54 4.59 13.07
CA ILE A 31 -6.68 3.82 12.20
C ILE A 31 -7.12 4.02 10.76
N LEU A 32 -6.15 4.29 9.90
CA LEU A 32 -6.27 4.15 8.46
C LEU A 32 -5.56 2.85 8.06
N LYS A 33 -6.34 1.89 7.56
CA LYS A 33 -5.84 0.66 6.94
C LYS A 33 -5.81 0.85 5.43
N ILE A 34 -4.69 0.54 4.78
CA ILE A 34 -4.54 0.60 3.33
C ILE A 34 -4.08 -0.78 2.85
N SER A 35 -4.71 -1.30 1.81
CA SER A 35 -4.40 -2.62 1.26
C SER A 35 -4.30 -2.55 -0.27
N ALA A 36 -3.24 -3.13 -0.84
CA ALA A 36 -3.07 -3.36 -2.28
C ALA A 36 -1.98 -4.42 -2.52
N HIS A 37 -2.01 -5.13 -3.65
CA HIS A 37 -0.92 -6.05 -4.04
C HIS A 37 -0.62 -7.15 -3.01
N GLY A 38 -1.64 -7.59 -2.27
CA GLY A 38 -1.51 -8.58 -1.19
C GLY A 38 -0.79 -8.05 0.06
N ASP A 39 -0.47 -6.76 0.09
CA ASP A 39 0.18 -6.07 1.21
C ASP A 39 -0.81 -5.16 1.94
N GLU A 40 -0.54 -4.90 3.21
CA GLU A 40 -1.41 -4.16 4.11
C GLU A 40 -0.63 -3.34 5.14
N ASP A 41 -1.00 -2.07 5.27
CA ASP A 41 -0.42 -1.16 6.25
C ASP A 41 -1.46 -0.47 7.14
N HIS A 42 -1.02 -0.13 8.36
CA HIS A 42 -1.83 0.53 9.38
C HIS A 42 -1.20 1.83 9.88
N PHE A 43 -1.95 2.93 9.75
CA PHE A 43 -1.52 4.26 10.19
C PHE A 43 -2.40 4.78 11.33
N LYS A 44 -1.76 5.17 12.43
CA LYS A 44 -2.43 5.68 13.64
C LYS A 44 -2.54 7.20 13.64
N PHE A 45 -3.73 7.69 13.99
CA PHE A 45 -4.03 9.11 14.13
C PHE A 45 -4.73 9.40 15.46
N GLN A 46 -4.44 10.56 16.06
CA GLN A 46 -5.14 11.02 17.27
C GLN A 46 -6.57 11.52 16.97
N ALA A 47 -6.78 12.05 15.76
CA ALA A 47 -8.07 12.52 15.25
C ALA A 47 -8.41 11.81 13.93
N LYS A 48 -9.68 11.87 13.51
CA LYS A 48 -10.12 11.24 12.26
C LYS A 48 -9.29 11.77 11.09
N PRO A 49 -8.63 10.90 10.29
CA PRO A 49 -7.79 11.36 9.20
C PRO A 49 -8.63 12.05 8.12
N THR A 50 -8.12 13.17 7.62
CA THR A 50 -8.75 13.94 6.54
C THR A 50 -8.61 13.23 5.20
N LYS A 51 -9.48 13.56 4.23
CA LYS A 51 -9.35 13.07 2.84
C LYS A 51 -7.96 13.37 2.25
N LYS A 52 -7.35 14.52 2.58
CA LYS A 52 -6.00 14.91 2.13
C LYS A 52 -4.93 13.99 2.71
N GLN A 53 -5.01 13.67 4.00
CA GLN A 53 -4.10 12.72 4.65
C GLN A 53 -4.25 11.33 4.04
N ILE A 54 -5.47 10.83 3.89
CA ILE A 54 -5.73 9.51 3.29
C ILE A 54 -5.09 9.41 1.90
N ARG A 55 -5.30 10.41 1.03
CA ARG A 55 -4.68 10.47 -0.30
C ARG A 55 -3.14 10.45 -0.25
N LYS A 56 -2.54 11.15 0.72
CA LYS A 56 -1.08 11.18 0.92
C LYS A 56 -0.55 9.79 1.27
N PHE A 57 -1.15 9.14 2.27
CA PHE A 57 -0.75 7.81 2.71
C PHE A 57 -0.98 6.74 1.64
N LYS A 58 -2.09 6.79 0.88
CA LYS A 58 -2.29 5.89 -0.26
C LYS A 58 -1.17 6.00 -1.30
N LYS A 59 -0.77 7.23 -1.67
CA LYS A 59 0.33 7.44 -2.62
C LYS A 59 1.66 6.93 -2.09
N GLN A 60 1.92 7.15 -0.80
CA GLN A 60 3.13 6.69 -0.14
C GLN A 60 3.21 5.16 -0.15
N PHE A 61 2.14 4.49 0.31
CA PHE A 61 2.03 3.03 0.33
C PHE A 61 2.30 2.41 -1.06
N ILE A 62 1.65 2.90 -2.11
CA ILE A 62 1.86 2.40 -3.48
C ILE A 62 3.32 2.61 -3.95
N ARG A 63 3.94 3.73 -3.58
CA ARG A 63 5.33 4.00 -3.95
C ARG A 63 6.28 3.02 -3.26
N GLU A 64 6.11 2.84 -1.95
CA GLU A 64 6.94 1.94 -1.14
C GLU A 64 6.78 0.48 -1.59
N ALA A 65 5.55 0.02 -1.87
CA ALA A 65 5.29 -1.31 -2.42
C ALA A 65 5.98 -1.53 -3.78
N LYS A 66 5.97 -0.51 -4.67
CA LYS A 66 6.67 -0.57 -5.97
C LYS A 66 8.18 -0.58 -5.82
N GLU A 67 8.74 0.19 -4.90
CA GLU A 67 10.17 0.22 -4.62
C GLU A 67 10.65 -1.12 -4.05
N GLY A 68 9.91 -1.68 -3.09
CA GLY A 68 10.18 -3.02 -2.53
C GLY A 68 10.15 -4.12 -3.60
N SER A 69 9.13 -4.10 -4.48
CA SER A 69 9.03 -5.05 -5.58
C SER A 69 10.22 -4.98 -6.56
N LYS A 70 10.67 -3.78 -6.93
CA LYS A 70 11.84 -3.59 -7.79
C LYS A 70 13.12 -4.16 -7.16
N CYS A 71 13.34 -3.85 -5.88
CA CYS A 71 14.49 -4.36 -5.14
C CYS A 71 14.50 -5.90 -5.10
N LEU A 72 13.36 -6.54 -4.85
CA LEU A 72 13.23 -8.00 -4.85
C LEU A 72 13.55 -8.60 -6.23
N VAL A 73 13.04 -8.00 -7.31
CA VAL A 73 13.31 -8.47 -8.69
C VAL A 73 14.79 -8.38 -9.03
N GLU A 74 15.47 -7.31 -8.62
CA GLU A 74 16.91 -7.14 -8.82
C GLU A 74 17.72 -8.17 -8.02
N MET A 75 17.34 -8.45 -6.76
CA MET A 75 17.97 -9.48 -5.94
C MET A 75 17.81 -10.88 -6.54
N ILE A 76 16.61 -11.24 -7.02
CA ILE A 76 16.37 -12.54 -7.65
C ILE A 76 17.22 -12.70 -8.91
N ARG A 77 17.31 -11.66 -9.75
CA ARG A 77 18.16 -11.68 -10.95
C ARG A 77 19.65 -11.85 -10.60
N ALA A 78 20.12 -11.18 -9.55
CA ALA A 78 21.50 -11.32 -9.10
C ALA A 78 21.81 -12.74 -8.58
N MET A 79 20.84 -13.42 -7.94
CA MET A 79 21.02 -14.79 -7.44
C MET A 79 20.96 -15.87 -8.53
N GLN A 80 20.30 -15.62 -9.66
CA GLN A 80 20.18 -16.58 -10.76
C GLN A 80 21.32 -16.50 -11.80
N GLY A 81 22.20 -15.51 -11.69
CA GLY A 81 23.32 -15.27 -12.62
C GLY A 81 24.69 -15.79 -12.15
N GLY A 82 24.73 -16.88 -11.38
CA GLY A 82 25.96 -17.51 -10.88
C GLY A 82 26.24 -18.86 -11.53
#